data_AF-A0A4S1CBB0-F1
#
_entry.id   AF-A0A4S1CBB0-F1
#
_cell.length_a   1.000
_cell.length_b   1.000
_cell.length_c   1.000
_cell.angle_alpha   90.00
_cell.angle_beta   90.00
_cell.angle_gamma   90.00
#
_symmetry.space_group_name_H-M   'P 1'
#
loop_
_entity.id
_entity.type
_entity.pdbx_description
1 polymer ?
#
loop_
_entity_poly.entity_id
_entity_poly.type
_entity_poly.pdbx_seq_one_letter_code
_entity_poly.pdbx_strand_id
1 'polypeptide(L)' 'MKRLLLVAMLVLAAAGCSGDKSKELYDTAQFEEKQNNREHAKQLYQEIVDKHPDSPVAKQAKERLTALGGK' A
#
# COMPACT_ATOMS: atom_id res chain seq x y z
N MET A 1 25.04 27.40 16.24
CA MET A 1 23.62 27.80 16.02
C MET A 1 23.14 27.47 14.60
N LYS A 2 23.74 28.02 13.53
CA LYS A 2 23.38 27.71 12.13
C LYS A 2 23.55 26.23 11.72
N ARG A 3 24.57 25.55 12.27
CA ARG A 3 24.79 24.11 12.07
C ARG A 3 23.74 23.22 12.77
N LEU A 4 23.20 23.66 13.92
CA LEU A 4 22.09 22.95 14.58
C LEU A 4 20.78 23.09 13.81
N LEU A 5 20.54 24.25 13.20
CA LEU A 5 19.37 24.47 12.34
C LEU A 5 19.38 23.58 11.09
N LEU A 6 20.56 23.35 10.50
CA LEU A 6 20.73 22.45 9.35
C LEU A 6 20.51 20.98 9.69
N VAL A 7 20.94 20.54 10.88
CA VAL A 7 20.71 19.15 11.34
C VAL A 7 19.23 18.92 11.66
N ALA A 8 18.54 19.90 12.25
CA ALA A 8 17.11 19.79 12.56
C ALA A 8 16.23 19.66 11.30
N MET A 9 16.57 20.35 10.20
CA MET A 9 15.87 20.21 8.91
C MET A 9 16.05 18.84 8.25
N LEU A 10 17.20 18.18 8.44
CA LEU A 10 17.47 16.85 7.89
C LEU A 10 16.69 15.74 8.60
N VAL A 11 16.40 15.90 9.89
CA VAL A 11 15.65 14.90 10.69
C VAL A 11 14.14 14.91 10.36
N LEU A 12 13.59 16.07 9.95
CA LEU A 12 12.17 16.21 9.59
C LEU A 12 11.79 15.56 8.25
N ALA A 13 12.77 15.30 7.36
CA ALA A 13 12.52 14.63 6.08
C ALA A 13 12.38 13.10 6.21
N ALA A 14 12.81 12.51 7.33
CA ALA A 14 12.73 11.06 7.57
C ALA A 14 11.37 10.60 8.14
N ALA A 15 10.46 11.54 8.45
CA ALA A 15 9.11 11.25 8.96
C ALA A 15 8.05 11.13 7.84
N GLY A 16 8.48 10.97 6.58
CA GLY A 16 7.58 10.78 5.44
C GLY A 16 6.95 9.39 5.47
N CYS A 17 5.67 9.32 5.83
CA CYS A 17 4.76 8.18 5.66
C CYS A 17 5.03 6.95 6.54
N SER A 18 4.71 7.04 7.83
CA SER A 18 4.39 5.88 8.66
C SER A 18 2.93 5.39 8.43
N GLY A 19 2.45 5.46 7.20
CA GLY A 19 1.16 4.89 6.79
C GLY A 19 1.32 3.40 6.54
N ASP A 20 0.33 2.59 6.95
CA ASP A 20 0.34 1.16 6.64
C ASP A 20 0.20 0.99 5.11
N LYS A 21 1.35 0.84 4.43
CA LYS A 21 1.43 0.75 2.97
C LYS A 21 0.52 -0.32 2.39
N SER A 22 0.38 -1.45 3.10
CA SER A 22 -0.49 -2.55 2.68
C SER A 22 -1.97 -2.13 2.70
N LYS A 23 -2.36 -1.36 3.71
CA LYS A 23 -3.72 -0.79 3.81
C LYS A 23 -3.97 0.22 2.69
N GLU A 24 -3.02 1.11 2.39
CA GLU A 24 -3.15 2.07 1.29
C GLU A 24 -3.31 1.37 -0.07
N LEU A 25 -2.51 0.33 -0.32
CA LEU A 25 -2.65 -0.52 -1.51
C LEU A 25 -4.03 -1.18 -1.57
N TYR A 26 -4.53 -1.68 -0.44
CA TYR A 26 -5.84 -2.35 -0.37
C TYR A 26 -6.99 -1.37 -0.66
N ASP A 27 -6.96 -0.18 -0.06
CA ASP A 27 -7.96 0.86 -0.27
C ASP A 27 -7.97 1.31 -1.75
N THR A 28 -6.79 1.43 -2.37
CA THR A 28 -6.65 1.76 -3.79
C THR A 28 -7.19 0.64 -4.67
N ALA A 29 -6.89 -0.62 -4.36
CA ALA A 29 -7.40 -1.77 -5.11
C ALA A 29 -8.94 -1.84 -5.07
N GLN A 30 -9.54 -1.59 -3.91
CA GLN A 30 -11.00 -1.50 -3.74
C GLN A 30 -11.60 -0.35 -4.55
N PHE A 31 -10.92 0.79 -4.62
CA PHE A 31 -11.35 1.91 -5.44
C PHE A 31 -11.34 1.56 -6.93
N GLU A 32 -10.22 1.04 -7.43
CA GLU A 32 -10.07 0.63 -8.84
C GLU A 32 -11.10 -0.44 -9.23
N GLU A 33 -11.36 -1.40 -8.34
CA GLU A 33 -12.37 -2.43 -8.54
C GLU A 33 -13.77 -1.82 -8.72
N LYS A 34 -14.14 -0.85 -7.86
CA LYS A 34 -15.42 -0.11 -7.95
C LYS A 34 -15.51 0.74 -9.20
N GLN A 35 -14.39 1.27 -9.70
CA GLN A 35 -14.30 1.99 -10.98
C GLN A 35 -14.26 1.04 -12.20
N ASN A 36 -14.47 -0.27 -11.99
CA ASN A 36 -14.41 -1.31 -13.02
C ASN A 36 -13.03 -1.47 -13.69
N ASN A 37 -11.97 -0.91 -13.09
CA ASN A 37 -10.58 -1.11 -13.50
C ASN A 37 -10.01 -2.39 -12.85
N ARG A 38 -10.61 -3.53 -13.21
CA ARG A 38 -10.33 -4.82 -12.57
C ARG A 38 -8.90 -5.31 -12.78
N GLU A 39 -8.27 -4.96 -13.90
CA GLU A 39 -6.88 -5.35 -14.16
C GLU A 39 -5.92 -4.67 -13.18
N HIS A 40 -6.07 -3.36 -12.96
CA HIS A 40 -5.23 -2.64 -11.99
C HIS A 40 -5.55 -3.08 -10.55
N ALA A 41 -6.82 -3.31 -10.21
CA ALA A 41 -7.21 -3.83 -8.91
C ALA A 41 -6.52 -5.18 -8.60
N LYS A 42 -6.46 -6.11 -9.57
CA LYS A 42 -5.74 -7.38 -9.42
C LYS A 42 -4.25 -7.18 -9.17
N GLN A 43 -3.60 -6.26 -9.88
CA GLN A 43 -2.17 -5.96 -9.69
C GLN A 43 -1.89 -5.47 -8.27
N LEU A 44 -2.74 -4.57 -7.76
CA LEU A 44 -2.60 -4.04 -6.40
C LEU A 44 -2.86 -5.12 -5.33
N TYR A 45 -3.88 -5.97 -5.51
CA TYR A 45 -4.10 -7.09 -4.59
C TYR A 45 -2.94 -8.09 -4.61
N GLN A 46 -2.40 -8.41 -5.78
CA GLN A 46 -1.23 -9.28 -5.92
C GLN A 46 -0.01 -8.69 -5.19
N GLU A 47 0.23 -7.39 -5.34
CA GLU A 47 1.34 -6.73 -4.65
C GLU A 47 1.23 -6.85 -3.12
N ILE A 48 0.02 -6.74 -2.55
CA ILE A 48 -0.20 -6.96 -1.12
C ILE A 48 0.15 -8.40 -0.73
N VAL A 49 -0.32 -9.38 -1.50
CA VAL A 49 -0.06 -10.81 -1.22
C VAL A 49 1.44 -11.13 -1.30
N ASP A 50 2.14 -10.56 -2.28
CA ASP A 50 3.55 -10.86 -2.54
C ASP A 50 4.50 -10.11 -1.59
N LYS A 51 4.24 -8.82 -1.35
CA LYS A 51 5.16 -7.95 -0.61
C LYS A 51 4.76 -7.70 0.84
N HIS A 52 3.49 -7.94 1.18
CA HIS A 52 2.95 -7.70 2.51
C HIS A 52 2.16 -8.93 3.05
N PRO A 53 2.70 -10.16 2.97
CA PRO A 53 1.95 -11.38 3.30
C PRO A 53 1.48 -11.46 4.76
N ASP A 54 2.20 -10.80 5.68
CA ASP A 54 1.87 -10.77 7.12
C ASP A 54 0.99 -9.57 7.51
N SER A 55 0.59 -8.74 6.54
CA SER A 55 -0.26 -7.59 6.82
C SER A 55 -1.68 -8.02 7.19
N PRO A 56 -2.40 -7.23 8.02
CA PRO A 56 -3.80 -7.52 8.37
C PRO A 56 -4.72 -7.67 7.16
N VAL A 57 -4.40 -7.01 6.04
CA VAL A 57 -5.22 -7.01 4.82
C VAL A 57 -4.82 -8.07 3.80
N ALA A 58 -3.71 -8.79 3.98
CA ALA A 58 -3.20 -9.77 3.01
C ALA A 58 -4.21 -10.89 2.69
N LYS A 59 -4.88 -11.40 3.72
CA LYS A 59 -5.92 -12.43 3.55
C LYS A 59 -7.06 -11.94 2.67
N GLN A 60 -7.56 -10.72 2.93
CA GLN A 60 -8.65 -10.13 2.16
C GLN A 60 -8.22 -9.81 0.72
N ALA A 61 -6.99 -9.32 0.54
CA ALA A 61 -6.42 -9.08 -0.79
C ALA A 61 -6.40 -10.37 -1.62
N LYS A 62 -5.96 -11.49 -1.04
CA LYS A 62 -5.96 -12.80 -1.70
C LYS A 62 -7.36 -13.27 -2.08
N GLU A 63 -8.35 -13.09 -1.20
CA GLU A 63 -9.74 -13.44 -1.45
C GLU A 63 -10.32 -12.62 -2.61
N ARG A 64 -10.08 -11.31 -2.64
CA ARG A 64 -10.50 -10.44 -3.74
C ARG A 64 -9.80 -10.80 -5.05
N LEU A 65 -8.49 -11.01 -5.02
CA LEU A 65 -7.71 -11.42 -6.18
C LEU A 65 -8.28 -12.71 -6.81
N THR A 66 -8.58 -13.71 -5.99
CA THR A 66 -9.21 -14.97 -6.44
C THR A 66 -10.60 -14.71 -7.06
N ALA A 67 -11.42 -13.87 -6.42
CA ALA A 67 -12.76 -13.53 -6.91
C ALA A 67 -12.75 -12.78 -8.25
N LEU A 68 -11.67 -12.07 -8.55
CA LEU A 68 -11.45 -11.37 -9.82
C LEU A 68 -10.77 -12.24 -10.89
N GLY A 69 -10.46 -13.51 -10.58
CA GLY A 69 -9.78 -14.43 -11.49
C GLY A 69 -8.26 -14.25 -11.56
N GLY A 70 -7.65 -13.64 -10.53
CA GLY A 70 -6.20 -13.70 -10.32
C GLY A 70 -5.75 -15.11 -9.92
N LYS A 71 -4.51 -15.47 -10.29
CA LYS A 71 -3.93 -16.79 -10.01
C LYS A 71 -3.08 -16.77 -8.75
#